data_AF-A0A7S3IXF9-F1
#
_entry.id   AF-A0A7S3IXF9-F1
#
_cell.length_a   1.000
_cell.length_b   1.000
_cell.length_c   1.000
_cell.angle_alpha   90.00
_cell.angle_beta   90.00
_cell.angle_gamma   90.00
#
_symmetry.space_group_name_H-M   'P 1'
#
loop_
_entity.id
_entity.type
_entity.pdbx_description
1 polymer ?
#
loop_
_entity_poly.entity_id
_entity_poly.type
_entity_poly.pdbx_seq_one_letter_code
_entity_poly.pdbx_strand_id
1 'polypeptide(L)'
;MQRIQSLAQEEPCSTLEISAANMEKEMDYFSRSFDSKHFNNAVTILGELKKAGFKGNLPPVHSWELYDQSFSFPRVRHFDLVEEQMNELEHYQDNLNTNISNSHLLNKFVHAGKKVQGNLNQKYHDGEFKDPATVDPWAEKE
;
A
#
# COMPACT_ATOMS: atom_id res chain seq x y z
N MET A 1 16.86 -48.46 -10.07
CA MET A 1 16.09 -47.57 -9.19
C MET A 1 16.60 -46.15 -9.38
N GLN A 2 15.94 -45.37 -10.24
CA GLN A 2 16.27 -43.96 -10.45
C GLN A 2 15.64 -43.13 -9.33
N ARG A 3 16.48 -42.37 -8.64
CA ARG A 3 16.08 -41.44 -7.59
C ARG A 3 15.64 -40.15 -8.29
N ILE A 4 14.35 -39.87 -8.24
CA ILE A 4 13.72 -38.68 -8.80
C ILE A 4 14.32 -37.46 -8.08
N GLN A 5 15.00 -36.60 -8.84
CA GLN A 5 15.40 -35.28 -8.39
C GLN A 5 14.14 -34.42 -8.31
N SER A 6 13.85 -33.89 -7.12
CA SER A 6 12.77 -32.93 -6.92
C SER A 6 13.13 -31.64 -7.67
N LEU A 7 12.32 -31.32 -8.68
CA LEU A 7 12.33 -30.03 -9.35
C LEU A 7 11.98 -28.96 -8.31
N ALA A 8 12.97 -28.14 -7.94
CA ALA A 8 12.67 -26.83 -7.39
C ALA A 8 11.91 -26.09 -8.49
N GLN A 9 10.61 -25.90 -8.30
CA GLN A 9 9.83 -25.00 -9.12
C GLN A 9 10.38 -23.60 -8.84
N GLU A 10 11.18 -23.07 -9.76
CA GLU A 10 11.42 -21.64 -9.82
C GLU A 10 10.07 -20.98 -10.12
N GLU A 11 9.48 -20.36 -9.10
CA GLU A 11 8.37 -19.42 -9.26
C GLU A 11 8.74 -18.47 -10.42
N PRO A 12 7.90 -18.33 -11.47
CA PRO A 12 8.23 -17.46 -12.56
C PRO A 12 8.41 -16.06 -11.99
N CYS A 13 9.60 -15.48 -12.19
CA CYS A 13 9.88 -14.07 -11.94
C CYS A 13 8.83 -13.27 -12.71
N SER A 14 7.72 -12.90 -12.05
CA SER A 14 6.60 -12.24 -12.68
C SER A 14 7.10 -10.92 -13.21
N THR A 15 7.22 -10.82 -14.53
CA THR A 15 7.65 -9.58 -15.19
C THR A 15 6.67 -8.47 -14.80
N LEU A 16 7.17 -7.36 -14.28
CA LEU A 16 6.36 -6.21 -13.92
C LEU A 16 5.53 -5.77 -15.15
N GLU A 17 4.21 -5.93 -15.08
CA GLU A 17 3.33 -5.56 -16.18
C GLU A 17 3.32 -4.04 -16.35
N ILE A 18 3.62 -3.56 -17.56
CA ILE A 18 3.64 -2.13 -17.87
C ILE A 18 2.25 -1.70 -18.35
N SER A 19 1.37 -1.39 -17.41
CA SER A 19 0.03 -0.89 -17.70
C SER A 19 -0.43 0.12 -16.65
N ALA A 20 -1.36 1.01 -17.03
CA ALA A 20 -1.94 1.96 -16.08
C ALA A 20 -2.70 1.25 -14.96
N ALA A 21 -3.35 0.12 -15.26
CA ALA A 21 -4.04 -0.72 -14.28
C ALA A 21 -3.07 -1.32 -13.27
N ASN A 22 -1.91 -1.84 -13.72
CA ASN A 22 -0.91 -2.35 -12.80
C ASN A 22 -0.25 -1.23 -11.96
N MET A 23 -0.07 -0.03 -12.52
CA MET A 23 0.37 1.14 -11.75
C MET A 23 -0.62 1.49 -10.62
N GLU A 24 -1.91 1.43 -10.89
CA GLU A 24 -2.97 1.64 -9.88
C GLU A 24 -2.96 0.54 -8.82
N LYS A 25 -2.85 -0.72 -9.22
CA LYS A 25 -2.71 -1.87 -8.32
C LYS A 25 -1.52 -1.72 -7.37
N GLU A 26 -0.36 -1.35 -7.90
CA GLU A 26 0.85 -1.12 -7.12
C GLU A 26 0.66 0.06 -6.13
N MET A 27 0.05 1.17 -6.55
CA MET A 27 -0.23 2.27 -5.63
C MET A 27 -1.28 1.93 -4.55
N ASP A 28 -2.25 1.07 -4.86
CA ASP A 28 -3.21 0.56 -3.88
C ASP A 28 -2.53 -0.35 -2.85
N TYR A 29 -1.66 -1.28 -3.28
CA TYR A 29 -0.87 -2.08 -2.33
C TYR A 29 0.08 -1.23 -1.49
N PHE A 30 0.70 -0.20 -2.07
CA PHE A 30 1.52 0.74 -1.31
C PHE A 30 0.69 1.46 -0.24
N SER A 31 -0.49 1.94 -0.60
CA SER A 31 -1.40 2.65 0.33
C SER A 31 -1.91 1.75 1.46
N ARG A 32 -1.97 0.43 1.25
CA ARG A 32 -2.36 -0.55 2.28
C ARG A 32 -1.22 -0.88 3.25
N SER A 33 -0.03 -1.12 2.71
CA SER A 33 1.08 -1.80 3.39
C SER A 33 2.26 -0.91 3.77
N PHE A 34 2.36 0.27 3.18
CA PHE A 34 3.54 1.13 3.24
C PHE A 34 4.84 0.45 2.78
N ASP A 35 4.74 -0.63 1.99
CA ASP A 35 5.92 -1.27 1.39
C ASP A 35 6.37 -0.49 0.16
N SER A 36 7.53 0.17 0.29
CA SER A 36 8.15 0.96 -0.77
C SER A 36 8.43 0.17 -2.05
N LYS A 37 8.47 -1.17 -2.01
CA LYS A 37 8.56 -1.99 -3.23
C LYS A 37 7.43 -1.64 -4.20
N HIS A 38 6.20 -1.53 -3.72
CA HIS A 38 5.03 -1.24 -4.55
C HIS A 38 5.08 0.17 -5.13
N PHE A 39 5.49 1.16 -4.32
CA PHE A 39 5.70 2.52 -4.81
C PHE A 39 6.76 2.58 -5.92
N ASN A 40 7.89 1.88 -5.74
CA ASN A 40 8.97 1.83 -6.72
C ASN A 40 8.53 1.13 -8.03
N ASN A 41 7.70 0.09 -7.92
CA ASN A 41 7.09 -0.56 -9.07
C ASN A 41 6.19 0.43 -9.84
N ALA A 42 5.31 1.16 -9.16
CA ALA A 42 4.44 2.16 -9.78
C ALA A 42 5.24 3.28 -10.48
N VAL A 43 6.34 3.76 -9.87
CA VAL A 43 7.25 4.73 -10.48
C VAL A 43 7.90 4.17 -11.75
N THR A 44 8.34 2.91 -11.70
CA THR A 44 8.92 2.22 -12.86
C THR A 44 7.93 2.13 -14.01
N ILE A 45 6.70 1.68 -13.72
CA ILE A 45 5.64 1.58 -14.71
C ILE A 45 5.34 2.95 -15.33
N LEU A 46 5.20 4.00 -14.52
CA LEU A 46 4.96 5.36 -15.02
C LEU A 46 6.09 5.82 -15.96
N GLY A 47 7.34 5.51 -15.61
CA GLY A 47 8.51 5.83 -16.43
C GLY A 47 8.42 5.20 -17.82
N GLU A 48 8.10 3.91 -17.91
CA GLU A 48 7.92 3.20 -19.18
C GLU A 48 6.70 3.69 -19.96
N LEU A 49 5.57 3.94 -19.29
CA LEU A 49 4.38 4.50 -19.92
C LEU A 49 4.63 5.89 -20.50
N LYS A 50 5.39 6.75 -19.80
CA LYS A 50 5.75 8.09 -20.31
C LYS A 50 6.63 8.01 -21.56
N LYS A 51 7.54 7.04 -21.65
CA LYS A 51 8.32 6.79 -22.89
C LYS A 51 7.41 6.40 -24.06
N ALA A 52 6.30 5.69 -23.77
CA ALA A 52 5.27 5.34 -24.75
C ALA A 52 4.26 6.47 -25.03
N GLY A 53 4.46 7.68 -24.47
CA GLY A 53 3.60 8.84 -24.72
C GLY A 53 2.42 9.00 -23.75
N PHE A 54 2.35 8.21 -22.68
CA PHE A 54 1.36 8.40 -21.62
C PHE A 54 1.53 9.75 -20.92
N LYS A 55 0.42 10.44 -20.66
CA LYS A 55 0.39 11.78 -20.06
C LYS A 55 -0.12 11.82 -18.62
N GLY A 56 -0.48 10.67 -18.05
CA GLY A 56 -0.94 10.60 -16.67
C GLY A 56 0.20 10.73 -15.65
N ASN A 57 -0.19 10.69 -14.38
CA ASN A 57 0.70 10.78 -13.22
C ASN A 57 0.54 9.53 -12.34
N LEU A 58 1.37 9.42 -11.30
CA LEU A 58 1.13 8.44 -10.24
C LEU A 58 -0.24 8.70 -9.61
N PRO A 59 -1.02 7.65 -9.34
CA PRO A 59 -2.16 7.73 -8.43
C PRO A 59 -1.74 8.32 -7.07
N PRO A 60 -2.59 9.12 -6.41
CA PRO A 60 -2.34 9.58 -5.06
C PRO A 60 -2.38 8.41 -4.07
N VAL A 61 -1.79 8.60 -2.90
CA VAL A 61 -1.90 7.67 -1.77
C VAL A 61 -3.21 7.91 -1.02
N HIS A 62 -3.90 6.84 -0.65
CA HIS A 62 -5.23 6.86 0.01
C HIS A 62 -5.29 5.94 1.25
N SER A 63 -4.19 5.87 1.99
CA SER A 63 -4.08 5.08 3.21
C SER A 63 -5.09 5.47 4.29
N TRP A 64 -5.36 6.76 4.49
CA TRP A 64 -6.30 7.21 5.51
C TRP A 64 -7.69 6.64 5.27
N GLU A 65 -8.17 6.67 4.02
CA GLU A 65 -9.48 6.15 3.61
C GLU A 65 -9.55 4.63 3.82
N LEU A 66 -8.47 3.92 3.48
CA LEU A 66 -8.39 2.48 3.67
C LEU A 66 -8.42 2.10 5.15
N TYR A 67 -7.69 2.84 5.98
CA TYR A 67 -7.65 2.60 7.42
C TYR A 67 -8.97 3.00 8.09
N ASP A 68 -9.65 4.05 7.63
CA ASP A 68 -10.99 4.45 8.09
C ASP A 68 -12.01 3.32 7.94
N GLN A 69 -12.06 2.73 6.75
CA GLN A 69 -13.04 1.72 6.37
C GLN A 69 -12.73 0.35 6.99
N SER A 70 -11.56 0.20 7.61
CA SER A 70 -11.08 -1.07 8.16
C SER A 70 -11.54 -1.33 9.58
N PHE A 71 -12.19 -0.35 10.21
CA PHE A 71 -12.81 -0.54 11.51
C PHE A 71 -14.24 -1.10 11.38
N SER A 72 -14.61 -2.03 12.26
CA SER A 72 -15.92 -2.69 12.18
C SER A 72 -17.09 -1.86 12.71
N PHE A 73 -16.83 -0.76 13.43
CA PHE A 73 -17.88 0.14 13.92
C PHE A 73 -17.40 1.61 14.01
N PRO A 74 -18.21 2.61 13.58
CA PRO A 74 -17.78 4.00 13.49
C PRO A 74 -17.27 4.63 14.80
N ARG A 75 -17.77 4.16 15.95
CA ARG A 75 -17.47 4.77 17.27
C ARG A 75 -15.98 4.71 17.64
N VAL A 76 -15.23 3.72 17.14
CA VAL A 76 -13.78 3.59 17.42
C VAL A 76 -12.99 4.85 17.08
N ARG A 77 -13.46 5.66 16.13
CA ARG A 77 -12.79 6.90 15.72
C ARG A 77 -12.68 7.94 16.81
N HIS A 78 -13.53 7.86 17.83
CA HIS A 78 -13.52 8.79 18.96
C HIS A 78 -12.67 8.29 20.14
N PHE A 79 -11.97 7.17 19.99
CA PHE A 79 -11.00 6.76 21.00
C PHE A 79 -9.69 7.50 20.77
N ASP A 80 -9.15 8.11 21.82
CA ASP A 80 -7.97 8.99 21.78
C ASP A 80 -6.83 8.40 20.93
N LEU A 81 -6.54 7.10 21.10
CA LEU A 81 -5.52 6.41 20.32
C LEU A 81 -5.83 6.44 18.81
N VAL A 82 -7.05 6.07 18.41
CA VAL A 82 -7.44 6.00 17.00
C VAL A 82 -7.46 7.39 16.40
N GLU A 83 -7.99 8.37 17.11
CA GLU A 83 -7.99 9.77 16.67
C GLU A 83 -6.55 10.26 16.44
N GLU A 84 -5.66 10.07 17.42
CA GLU A 84 -4.25 10.46 17.30
C GLU A 84 -3.55 9.76 16.11
N GLN A 85 -3.68 8.44 16.02
CA GLN A 85 -3.04 7.65 14.96
C GLN A 85 -3.55 8.04 13.57
N MET A 86 -4.85 8.26 13.43
CA MET A 86 -5.45 8.56 12.13
C MET A 86 -5.19 10.01 11.70
N ASN A 87 -5.13 10.96 12.64
CA ASN A 87 -4.69 12.32 12.36
C ASN A 87 -3.21 12.35 11.93
N GLU A 88 -2.37 11.54 12.56
CA GLU A 88 -0.96 11.37 12.15
C GLU A 88 -0.89 10.81 10.72
N LEU A 89 -1.65 9.77 10.41
CA LEU A 89 -1.69 9.17 9.07
C LEU A 89 -2.17 10.16 8.00
N GLU A 90 -3.25 10.89 8.25
CA GLU A 90 -3.81 11.92 7.36
C GLU A 90 -2.78 13.00 7.05
N HIS A 91 -2.15 13.54 8.10
CA HIS A 91 -1.17 14.61 7.98
C HIS A 91 -0.03 14.25 7.02
N TYR A 92 0.52 13.05 7.16
CA TYR A 92 1.64 12.62 6.30
C TYR A 92 1.18 12.19 4.91
N GLN A 93 -0.02 11.62 4.76
CA GLN A 93 -0.63 11.33 3.46
C GLN A 93 -0.79 12.62 2.65
N ASP A 94 -1.44 13.64 3.22
CA ASP A 94 -1.68 14.91 2.56
C ASP A 94 -0.37 15.57 2.14
N ASN A 95 0.60 15.59 3.05
CA ASN A 95 1.92 16.15 2.78
C ASN A 95 2.59 15.44 1.60
N LEU A 96 2.62 14.10 1.59
CA LEU A 96 3.16 13.33 0.47
C LEU A 96 2.39 13.62 -0.83
N ASN A 97 1.06 13.65 -0.80
CA ASN A 97 0.25 13.90 -1.99
C ASN A 97 0.44 15.30 -2.58
N THR A 98 0.91 16.29 -1.81
CA THR A 98 1.30 17.61 -2.38
C THR A 98 2.51 17.51 -3.32
N ASN A 99 3.40 16.55 -3.10
CA ASN A 99 4.58 16.30 -3.93
C ASN A 99 5.03 14.83 -3.80
N ILE A 100 4.29 13.94 -4.49
CA ILE A 100 4.44 12.49 -4.36
C ILE A 100 5.83 11.98 -4.80
N SER A 101 6.55 12.76 -5.62
CA SER A 101 7.92 12.45 -6.04
C SER A 101 9.00 12.81 -5.03
N ASN A 102 8.65 13.46 -3.91
CA ASN A 102 9.62 13.88 -2.90
C ASN A 102 9.99 12.74 -1.95
N SER A 103 11.22 12.24 -2.07
CA SER A 103 11.72 11.12 -1.25
C SER A 103 11.72 11.41 0.26
N HIS A 104 11.89 12.66 0.68
CA HIS A 104 11.83 13.02 2.10
C HIS A 104 10.40 12.91 2.65
N LEU A 105 9.41 13.34 1.88
CA LEU A 105 8.00 13.19 2.25
C LEU A 105 7.59 11.72 2.25
N LEU A 106 8.04 10.96 1.25
CA LEU A 106 7.79 9.52 1.15
C LEU A 106 8.34 8.78 2.38
N ASN A 107 9.59 9.04 2.76
CA ASN A 107 10.22 8.39 3.91
C ASN A 107 9.49 8.71 5.23
N LYS A 108 9.07 9.96 5.41
CA LYS A 108 8.27 10.36 6.57
C LYS A 108 6.92 9.65 6.60
N PHE A 109 6.23 9.60 5.46
CA PHE A 109 4.97 8.92 5.33
C PHE A 109 5.07 7.42 5.61
N VAL A 110 6.04 6.72 5.02
CA VAL A 110 6.27 5.28 5.27
C VAL A 110 6.57 5.01 6.74
N HIS A 111 7.38 5.87 7.38
CA HIS A 111 7.70 5.72 8.80
C HIS A 111 6.45 5.89 9.68
N ALA A 112 5.68 6.97 9.48
CA ALA A 112 4.46 7.23 10.22
C ALA A 112 3.40 6.16 9.97
N GLY A 113 3.18 5.76 8.72
CA GLY A 113 2.24 4.72 8.33
C GLY A 113 2.52 3.38 8.99
N LYS A 114 3.78 2.91 8.97
CA LYS A 114 4.16 1.66 9.66
C LYS A 114 3.98 1.73 11.17
N LYS A 115 4.24 2.89 11.78
CA LYS A 115 3.98 3.11 13.21
C LYS A 115 2.48 3.02 13.52
N VAL A 116 1.65 3.73 12.75
CA VAL A 116 0.18 3.71 12.89
C VAL A 116 -0.37 2.30 12.72
N GLN A 117 0.05 1.60 11.66
CA GLN A 117 -0.32 0.20 11.42
C GLN A 117 0.03 -0.69 12.61
N GLY A 118 1.26 -0.60 13.11
CA GLY A 118 1.72 -1.38 14.26
C GLY A 118 0.89 -1.09 15.51
N ASN A 119 0.63 0.19 15.81
CA ASN A 119 -0.14 0.60 16.99
C ASN A 119 -1.60 0.13 16.93
N LEU A 120 -2.25 0.23 15.77
CA LEU A 120 -3.62 -0.24 15.59
C LEU A 120 -3.71 -1.77 15.69
N ASN A 121 -2.81 -2.49 15.02
CA ASN A 121 -2.72 -3.95 15.13
C ASN A 121 -2.36 -4.42 16.54
N GLN A 122 -1.62 -3.64 17.32
CA GLN A 122 -1.33 -3.94 18.73
C GLN A 122 -2.52 -3.66 19.65
N LYS A 123 -3.40 -2.74 19.28
CA LYS A 123 -4.57 -2.39 20.11
C LYS A 123 -5.75 -3.32 19.86
N TYR A 124 -5.97 -3.68 18.59
CA TYR A 124 -7.15 -4.38 18.12
C TYR A 124 -6.75 -5.75 17.57
N HIS A 125 -7.37 -6.79 18.10
CA HIS A 125 -7.00 -8.18 17.81
C HIS A 125 -8.22 -9.09 17.55
N ASP A 126 -9.43 -8.61 17.88
CA ASP A 126 -10.64 -9.43 17.95
C ASP A 126 -11.68 -8.98 16.91
N GLY A 127 -11.19 -8.54 15.74
CA GLY A 127 -12.02 -8.14 14.59
C GLY A 127 -12.53 -6.70 14.62
N GLU A 128 -12.06 -5.86 15.56
CA GLU A 128 -12.39 -4.44 15.59
C GLU A 128 -11.71 -3.65 14.48
N PHE A 129 -10.55 -4.12 14.04
CA PHE A 129 -9.75 -3.55 12.96
C PHE A 129 -9.26 -4.67 12.05
N LYS A 130 -9.46 -4.50 10.74
CA LYS A 130 -8.96 -5.41 9.71
C LYS A 130 -7.82 -4.72 8.96
N ASP A 131 -6.58 -5.06 9.26
CA ASP A 131 -5.41 -4.43 8.63
C ASP A 131 -5.53 -4.42 7.09
N PRO A 132 -5.57 -3.24 6.44
CA PRO A 132 -5.61 -3.12 4.99
C PRO A 132 -4.52 -3.90 4.27
N ALA A 133 -3.34 -4.05 4.87
CA ALA A 133 -2.21 -4.78 4.28
C ALA A 133 -2.45 -6.29 4.16
N THR A 134 -3.43 -6.83 4.91
CA THR A 134 -3.80 -8.25 4.85
C THR A 134 -4.93 -8.54 3.85
N VAL A 135 -5.43 -7.50 3.18
CA VAL A 135 -6.51 -7.59 2.20
C VAL A 135 -5.93 -7.43 0.80
N ASP A 136 -6.14 -8.44 -0.05
CA ASP A 136 -5.87 -8.34 -1.48
C ASP A 136 -7.18 -8.05 -2.24
N PRO A 137 -7.47 -6.78 -2.61
CA PRO A 137 -8.68 -6.43 -3.36
C PRO A 137 -8.58 -6.75 -4.85
N TRP A 138 -7.43 -7.26 -5.32
CA TRP A 138 -7.20 -7.60 -6.73
C TRP A 138 -7.21 -9.11 -6.99
N ALA A 139 -7.23 -9.95 -5.96
CA ALA A 139 -7.22 -11.42 -6.09
C ALA A 139 -8.36 -12.02 -6.93
N GLU A 140 -9.53 -11.37 -6.98
CA GLU A 140 -10.68 -11.85 -7.78
C GLU A 140 -10.74 -11.25 -9.21
N LYS A 141 -9.84 -10.31 -9.53
CA LYS A 141 -9.85 -9.57 -10.81
C LYS A 141 -8.85 -10.13 -11.83
N GLU A 142 -8.13 -11.19 -11.47
CA GLU A 142 -7.21 -11.95 -12.33
C GLU A 142 -7.90 -13.18 -12.93
#